data_AF-A0A917WRL3-F1
#
_entry.id   AF-A0A917WRL3-F1
#
_cell.length_a   1.000
_cell.length_b   1.000
_cell.length_c   1.000
_cell.angle_alpha   90.00
_cell.angle_beta   90.00
_cell.angle_gamma   90.00
#
_symmetry.space_group_name_H-M   'P 1'
#
loop_
_entity.id
_entity.type
_entity.pdbx_description
1 polymer ?
#
loop_
_entity_poly.entity_id
_entity_poly.type
_entity_poly.pdbx_seq_one_letter_code
_entity_poly.pdbx_strand_id
1 'polypeptide(L)'
;MKKYNLFYLFSLLSLLLFGCGLGDNATNNANLDEYEVTNSEAEVTEGDFIYRLVSEKEQYDANGPVEIYAELEYVGDQEEIEIFHAASPFYFPMHEKTRDYKIGYGMVEPLLSTTLVKGEPLREEYTSAAGYSADEDNDYINFIEKINNNEFPVGYYKVNGFADFFVRIDDISQEKYKIHATIDFMVLDEE
;
A
#
# COMPACT_ATOMS: atom_id res chain seq x y z
N MET A 1 -37.52 20.78 -75.71
CA MET A 1 -36.57 19.64 -75.58
C MET A 1 -35.24 20.18 -75.05
N LYS A 2 -34.98 20.03 -73.74
CA LYS A 2 -33.67 20.33 -73.13
C LYS A 2 -33.09 19.02 -72.64
N LYS A 3 -31.83 18.78 -73.00
CA LYS A 3 -31.09 17.53 -72.86
C LYS A 3 -30.73 17.30 -71.38
N TYR A 4 -30.97 16.08 -70.91
CA TYR A 4 -30.41 15.54 -69.68
C TYR A 4 -28.90 15.33 -69.86
N ASN A 5 -28.10 15.85 -68.93
CA ASN A 5 -26.73 15.40 -68.74
C ASN A 5 -26.61 14.69 -67.40
N LEU A 6 -26.57 13.37 -67.57
CA LEU A 6 -26.01 12.35 -66.70
C LEU A 6 -24.56 12.69 -66.34
N PHE A 7 -24.24 12.85 -65.05
CA PHE A 7 -23.14 12.11 -64.44
C PHE A 7 -23.20 12.24 -62.92
N TYR A 8 -23.46 11.11 -62.28
CA TYR A 8 -23.16 10.84 -60.89
C TYR A 8 -21.69 11.17 -60.61
N LEU A 9 -21.43 12.15 -59.75
CA LEU A 9 -20.16 12.23 -59.06
C LEU A 9 -20.41 12.63 -57.62
N PHE A 10 -20.22 11.64 -56.75
CA PHE A 10 -19.85 11.79 -55.35
C PHE A 10 -20.93 12.27 -54.37
N SER A 11 -21.86 11.35 -54.13
CA SER A 11 -22.60 11.14 -52.88
C SER A 11 -21.68 10.82 -51.69
N LEU A 12 -20.73 11.68 -51.34
CA LEU A 12 -19.85 11.44 -50.20
C LEU A 12 -19.36 12.74 -49.53
N LEU A 13 -20.28 13.50 -48.93
CA LEU A 13 -19.89 14.52 -47.95
C LEU A 13 -20.97 14.69 -46.88
N SER A 14 -21.33 13.56 -46.27
CA SER A 14 -22.06 13.53 -45.01
C SER A 14 -21.24 12.70 -44.05
N LEU A 15 -20.47 13.36 -43.19
CA LEU A 15 -20.13 12.95 -41.83
C LEU A 15 -19.30 14.08 -41.22
N LEU A 16 -20.02 15.00 -40.59
CA LEU A 16 -19.51 15.92 -39.60
C LEU A 16 -18.97 15.09 -38.43
N LEU A 17 -17.65 14.88 -38.37
CA LEU A 17 -17.00 14.41 -37.16
C LEU A 17 -16.86 15.61 -36.23
N PHE A 18 -17.92 15.88 -35.45
CA PHE A 18 -17.76 16.48 -34.14
C PHE A 18 -16.99 15.48 -33.29
N GLY A 19 -15.66 15.58 -33.32
CA GLY A 19 -14.82 15.00 -32.29
C GLY A 19 -15.06 15.78 -31.00
N CYS A 20 -16.09 15.39 -30.25
CA CYS A 20 -16.11 15.65 -28.83
C CYS A 20 -14.97 14.79 -28.27
N GLY A 21 -13.79 15.38 -28.14
CA GLY A 21 -12.76 14.84 -27.28
C GLY A 21 -13.32 14.88 -25.88
N LEU A 22 -14.00 13.80 -25.48
CA LEU A 22 -13.87 13.33 -24.11
C LEU A 22 -12.36 13.23 -23.89
N GLY A 23 -11.81 14.22 -23.20
CA GLY A 23 -10.65 13.92 -22.39
C GLY A 23 -11.13 12.83 -21.46
N ASP A 24 -10.59 11.63 -21.62
CA ASP A 24 -10.66 10.56 -20.63
C ASP A 24 -9.98 11.09 -19.36
N ASN A 25 -10.68 11.94 -18.62
CA ASN A 25 -10.63 11.88 -17.19
C ASN A 25 -11.41 10.62 -16.85
N ALA A 26 -10.76 9.47 -16.99
CA ALA A 26 -11.09 8.29 -16.23
C ALA A 26 -10.92 8.69 -14.76
N THR A 27 -11.95 9.35 -14.23
CA THR A 27 -12.27 9.30 -12.83
C THR A 27 -12.58 7.83 -12.62
N ASN A 28 -11.54 7.08 -12.27
CA ASN A 28 -11.67 5.81 -11.58
C ASN A 28 -12.41 6.15 -10.29
N ASN A 29 -13.74 6.29 -10.39
CA ASN A 29 -14.63 6.38 -9.26
C ASN A 29 -14.54 5.00 -8.61
N ALA A 30 -13.52 4.84 -7.78
CA ALA A 30 -13.44 3.76 -6.82
C ALA A 30 -14.79 3.73 -6.12
N ASN A 31 -15.56 2.65 -6.30
CA ASN A 31 -16.85 2.51 -5.63
C ASN A 31 -16.59 2.22 -4.15
N LEU A 32 -16.30 3.27 -3.40
CA LEU A 32 -15.91 3.20 -2.00
C LEU A 32 -17.10 2.86 -1.09
N ASP A 33 -18.32 3.02 -1.57
CA ASP A 33 -19.56 2.67 -0.85
C ASP A 33 -19.65 1.15 -0.52
N GLU A 34 -18.85 0.32 -1.18
CA GLU A 34 -18.78 -1.13 -0.93
C GLU A 34 -17.81 -1.51 0.20
N TYR A 35 -17.05 -0.54 0.73
CA TYR A 35 -16.01 -0.75 1.73
C TYR A 35 -16.32 -0.01 3.02
N GLU A 36 -15.95 -0.63 4.13
CA GLU A 36 -16.00 -0.03 5.47
C GLU A 36 -14.66 -0.33 6.14
N VAL A 37 -14.06 0.68 6.78
CA VAL A 37 -12.88 0.50 7.61
C VAL A 37 -13.28 -0.32 8.83
N THR A 38 -12.66 -1.48 8.99
CA THR A 38 -13.02 -2.41 10.07
C THR A 38 -12.11 -2.24 11.28
N ASN A 39 -10.82 -2.00 11.06
CA ASN A 39 -9.82 -1.84 12.12
C ASN A 39 -8.64 -1.00 11.61
N SER A 40 -8.50 0.23 12.11
CA SER A 40 -7.31 1.06 11.90
C SER A 40 -6.13 0.64 12.78
N GLU A 41 -6.35 -0.18 13.80
CA GLU A 41 -5.32 -0.71 14.70
C GLU A 41 -5.49 -2.22 14.89
N ALA A 42 -4.37 -2.93 15.04
CA ALA A 42 -4.36 -4.35 15.36
C ALA A 42 -3.19 -4.67 16.29
N GLU A 43 -3.45 -5.53 17.29
CA GLU A 43 -2.46 -6.01 18.25
C GLU A 43 -2.44 -7.55 18.23
N VAL A 44 -1.23 -8.13 18.21
CA VAL A 44 -1.02 -9.58 18.25
C VAL A 44 0.09 -9.90 19.24
N THR A 45 -0.20 -10.81 20.17
CA THR A 45 0.81 -11.35 21.10
C THR A 45 1.28 -12.72 20.63
N GLU A 46 2.59 -12.89 20.48
CA GLU A 46 3.23 -14.18 20.16
C GLU A 46 4.48 -14.36 21.03
N GLY A 47 4.47 -15.38 21.88
CA GLY A 47 5.53 -15.58 22.88
C GLY A 47 5.64 -14.39 23.83
N ASP A 48 6.86 -13.87 23.99
CA ASP A 48 7.17 -12.72 24.84
C ASP A 48 7.07 -11.38 24.09
N PHE A 49 6.40 -11.34 22.94
CA PHE A 49 6.34 -10.17 22.08
C PHE A 49 4.90 -9.74 21.81
N ILE A 50 4.67 -8.43 21.85
CA ILE A 50 3.44 -7.80 21.41
C ILE A 50 3.77 -6.97 20.16
N TYR A 51 3.13 -7.31 19.05
CA TYR A 51 3.21 -6.57 17.80
C TYR A 51 1.96 -5.71 17.62
N ARG A 52 2.13 -4.43 17.31
CA ARG A 52 1.04 -3.51 16.95
C ARG A 52 1.25 -2.94 15.57
N LEU A 53 0.18 -2.83 14.81
CA LEU A 53 0.14 -2.15 13.53
C LEU A 53 -0.99 -1.13 13.58
N VAL A 54 -0.70 0.12 13.25
CA VAL A 54 -1.64 1.24 13.46
C VAL A 54 -1.60 2.17 12.26
N SER A 55 -2.78 2.54 11.77
CA SER A 55 -3.04 3.71 10.95
C SER A 55 -3.60 4.79 11.87
N GLU A 56 -2.99 5.97 11.89
CA GLU A 56 -3.40 7.04 12.81
C GLU A 56 -4.83 7.54 12.55
N LYS A 57 -5.34 7.32 11.33
CA LYS A 57 -6.72 7.65 10.93
C LYS A 57 -7.34 6.49 10.18
N GLU A 58 -8.66 6.40 10.24
CA GLU A 58 -9.45 5.51 9.39
C GLU A 58 -9.56 6.08 7.96
N GLN A 59 -9.52 7.41 7.82
CA GLN A 59 -9.73 8.12 6.57
C GLN A 59 -8.68 9.22 6.38
N TYR A 60 -8.15 9.34 5.17
CA TYR A 60 -7.19 10.35 4.75
C TYR A 60 -7.68 11.07 3.48
N ASP A 61 -7.15 12.27 3.27
CA ASP A 61 -7.43 13.07 2.08
C ASP A 61 -6.64 12.55 0.87
N ALA A 62 -7.25 12.65 -0.32
CA ALA A 62 -6.67 12.19 -1.58
C ALA A 62 -5.32 12.83 -1.90
N ASN A 63 -4.36 11.97 -2.27
CA ASN A 63 -2.97 12.33 -2.56
C ASN A 63 -2.25 12.99 -1.36
N GLY A 64 -2.82 12.92 -0.15
CA GLY A 64 -2.19 13.32 1.09
C GLY A 64 -1.30 12.21 1.68
N PRO A 65 -0.48 12.57 2.68
CA PRO A 65 0.33 11.60 3.40
C PRO A 65 -0.54 10.68 4.26
N VAL A 66 -0.20 9.41 4.25
CA VAL A 66 -0.76 8.42 5.17
C VAL A 66 0.24 8.19 6.31
N GLU A 67 -0.29 8.11 7.52
CA GLU A 67 0.48 7.96 8.77
C GLU A 67 0.19 6.58 9.34
N ILE A 68 1.09 5.63 9.07
CA ILE A 68 1.03 4.25 9.56
C ILE A 68 2.32 3.96 10.31
N TYR A 69 2.22 3.25 11.42
CA TYR A 69 3.39 2.77 12.15
C TYR A 69 3.20 1.36 12.67
N ALA A 70 4.33 0.74 13.01
CA ALA A 70 4.37 -0.54 13.69
C ALA A 70 5.12 -0.40 15.02
N GLU A 71 4.73 -1.21 15.99
CA GLU A 71 5.42 -1.34 17.26
C GLU A 71 5.73 -2.81 17.59
N LEU A 72 6.89 -3.05 18.20
CA LEU A 72 7.27 -4.33 18.79
C LEU A 72 7.70 -4.10 20.24
N GLU A 73 6.94 -4.67 21.16
CA GLU A 73 7.21 -4.58 22.59
C GLU A 73 7.61 -5.95 23.14
N TYR A 74 8.71 -5.99 23.89
CA TYR A 74 9.11 -7.16 24.64
C TYR A 74 8.46 -7.15 26.03
N VAL A 75 7.79 -8.25 26.40
CA VAL A 75 7.07 -8.41 27.67
C VAL A 75 7.53 -9.62 28.48
N GLY A 76 8.62 -10.27 28.07
CA GLY A 76 9.16 -11.46 28.73
C GLY A 76 9.82 -11.19 30.08
N ASP A 77 10.47 -12.21 30.65
CA ASP A 77 10.96 -12.16 32.04
C ASP A 77 12.22 -11.32 32.26
N GLN A 78 13.07 -11.16 31.24
CA GLN A 78 14.34 -10.41 31.35
C GLN A 78 14.09 -8.90 31.24
N GLU A 79 15.06 -8.07 31.67
CA GLU A 79 14.96 -6.61 31.51
C GLU A 79 15.06 -6.18 30.04
N GLU A 80 15.80 -6.94 29.22
CA GLU A 80 15.99 -6.68 27.80
C GLU A 80 16.19 -7.99 27.03
N ILE A 81 16.01 -7.91 25.71
CA ILE A 81 16.27 -9.01 24.77
C ILE A 81 16.89 -8.47 23.49
N GLU A 82 17.86 -9.17 22.93
CA GLU A 82 18.41 -8.84 21.61
C GLU A 82 17.66 -9.63 20.52
N ILE A 83 17.11 -8.90 19.54
CA ILE A 83 16.52 -9.46 18.33
C ILE A 83 17.45 -9.22 17.14
N PHE A 84 17.35 -10.08 16.13
CA PHE A 84 18.08 -9.97 14.87
C PHE A 84 17.10 -9.93 13.70
N HIS A 85 17.31 -9.00 12.78
CA HIS A 85 16.39 -8.73 11.67
C HIS A 85 17.15 -8.19 10.46
N ALA A 86 16.40 -7.81 9.41
CA ALA A 86 16.93 -7.19 8.21
C ALA A 86 17.38 -5.73 8.47
N ALA A 87 17.11 -4.80 7.56
CA ALA A 87 17.29 -3.38 7.86
C ALA A 87 16.30 -2.85 8.91
N SER A 88 15.13 -3.46 8.99
CA SER A 88 14.06 -3.21 9.95
C SER A 88 13.40 -4.56 10.28
N PRO A 89 12.84 -4.74 11.49
CA PRO A 89 12.00 -5.90 11.76
C PRO A 89 10.61 -5.76 11.10
N PHE A 90 10.21 -4.57 10.64
CA PHE A 90 8.84 -4.29 10.21
C PHE A 90 8.69 -4.22 8.69
N TYR A 91 7.62 -4.84 8.20
CA TYR A 91 7.23 -4.80 6.80
C TYR A 91 5.80 -4.29 6.69
N PHE A 92 5.53 -3.48 5.65
CA PHE A 92 4.23 -2.87 5.40
C PHE A 92 3.71 -3.14 3.97
N PRO A 93 3.62 -4.39 3.49
CA PRO A 93 2.99 -4.64 2.20
C PRO A 93 1.50 -4.30 2.29
N MET A 94 0.97 -3.73 1.20
CA MET A 94 -0.42 -3.30 1.15
C MET A 94 -1.13 -3.84 -0.08
N HIS A 95 -2.45 -3.81 -0.02
CA HIS A 95 -3.32 -4.08 -1.15
C HIS A 95 -4.35 -2.96 -1.24
N GLU A 96 -4.32 -2.20 -2.33
CA GLU A 96 -5.37 -1.26 -2.69
C GLU A 96 -6.50 -2.05 -3.39
N LYS A 97 -7.66 -2.14 -2.74
CA LYS A 97 -8.72 -3.08 -3.12
C LYS A 97 -9.61 -2.60 -4.26
N THR A 98 -9.68 -1.29 -4.51
CA THR A 98 -10.61 -0.74 -5.52
C THR A 98 -10.12 -0.99 -6.93
N ARG A 99 -8.80 -1.03 -7.14
CA ARG A 99 -8.13 -1.39 -8.41
C ARG A 99 -7.45 -2.76 -8.37
N ASP A 100 -7.52 -3.45 -7.24
CA ASP A 100 -6.84 -4.74 -6.96
C ASP A 100 -5.31 -4.66 -7.16
N TYR A 101 -4.72 -3.53 -6.74
CA TYR A 101 -3.28 -3.28 -6.87
C TYR A 101 -2.53 -3.72 -5.63
N LYS A 102 -1.54 -4.58 -5.83
CA LYS A 102 -0.60 -4.99 -4.77
C LYS A 102 0.50 -3.96 -4.65
N ILE A 103 0.78 -3.56 -3.43
CA ILE A 103 1.89 -2.66 -3.09
C ILE A 103 2.90 -3.51 -2.35
N GLY A 104 3.99 -3.84 -3.04
CA GLY A 104 5.12 -4.56 -2.44
C GLY A 104 5.83 -3.70 -1.39
N TYR A 105 6.67 -4.34 -0.59
CA TYR A 105 7.54 -3.66 0.37
C TYR A 105 8.94 -4.26 0.30
N GLY A 106 9.83 -3.56 -0.42
CA GLY A 106 11.22 -3.96 -0.59
C GLY A 106 12.03 -3.67 0.67
N MET A 107 12.78 -4.65 1.15
CA MET A 107 13.66 -4.51 2.29
C MET A 107 15.08 -4.89 1.85
N VAL A 108 16.07 -4.06 2.18
CA VAL A 108 17.47 -4.50 2.10
C VAL A 108 17.75 -5.44 3.27
N GLU A 109 18.47 -6.53 3.03
CA GLU A 109 18.61 -7.62 4.01
C GLU A 109 20.04 -7.73 4.61
N PRO A 110 20.64 -6.66 5.17
CA PRO A 110 21.76 -6.85 6.09
C PRO A 110 21.22 -7.50 7.36
N LEU A 111 22.03 -8.35 7.99
CA LEU A 111 21.69 -8.87 9.32
C LEU A 111 22.05 -7.82 10.38
N LEU A 112 21.05 -7.14 10.93
CA LEU A 112 21.19 -6.20 12.03
C LEU A 112 20.67 -6.80 13.34
N SER A 113 21.01 -6.16 14.46
CA SER A 113 20.45 -6.47 15.76
C SER A 113 19.88 -5.24 16.45
N THR A 114 18.92 -5.46 17.34
CA THR A 114 18.30 -4.41 18.15
C THR A 114 17.99 -4.96 19.54
N THR A 115 18.37 -4.23 20.58
CA THR A 115 18.00 -4.55 21.95
C THR A 115 16.64 -3.92 22.27
N LEU A 116 15.67 -4.75 22.61
CA LEU A 116 14.37 -4.32 23.11
C LEU A 116 14.41 -4.29 24.63
N VAL A 117 14.01 -3.17 25.22
CA VAL A 117 13.87 -3.02 26.67
C VAL A 117 12.45 -3.41 27.05
N LYS A 118 12.29 -4.17 28.14
CA LYS A 118 10.99 -4.66 28.60
C LYS A 118 10.03 -3.49 28.86
N GLY A 119 8.86 -3.56 28.23
CA GLY A 119 7.81 -2.54 28.36
C GLY A 119 8.05 -1.24 27.57
N GLU A 120 9.13 -1.17 26.79
CA GLU A 120 9.40 -0.04 25.88
C GLU A 120 9.23 -0.50 24.43
N PRO A 121 8.18 -0.04 23.71
CA PRO A 121 7.96 -0.44 22.33
C PRO A 121 9.02 0.16 21.39
N LEU A 122 9.62 -0.68 20.56
CA LEU A 122 10.31 -0.22 19.35
C LEU A 122 9.24 0.20 18.33
N ARG A 123 9.22 1.48 17.95
CA ARG A 123 8.28 2.02 16.96
C ARG A 123 9.02 2.44 15.69
N GLU A 124 8.46 2.10 14.54
CA GLU A 124 8.90 2.61 13.24
C GLU A 124 7.70 3.05 12.39
N GLU A 125 7.86 4.20 11.73
CA GLU A 125 6.89 4.74 10.79
C GLU A 125 7.04 4.04 9.43
N TYR A 126 5.92 3.87 8.74
CA TYR A 126 5.90 3.44 7.35
C TYR A 126 6.73 4.40 6.49
N THR A 127 7.62 3.83 5.70
CA THR A 127 8.28 4.53 4.60
C THR A 127 8.08 3.71 3.34
N SER A 128 7.72 4.34 2.23
CA SER A 128 7.46 3.57 1.02
C SER A 128 8.73 2.89 0.52
N ALA A 129 8.58 1.62 0.17
CA ALA A 129 9.59 0.81 -0.51
C ALA A 129 8.95 -0.01 -1.63
N ALA A 130 7.91 0.54 -2.27
CA ALA A 130 7.16 -0.14 -3.31
C ALA A 130 7.95 -0.15 -4.63
N GLY A 131 8.12 -1.34 -5.19
CA GLY A 131 8.78 -1.54 -6.49
C GLY A 131 7.78 -1.92 -7.58
N TYR A 132 8.15 -1.65 -8.83
CA TYR A 132 7.46 -2.10 -10.04
C TYR A 132 8.49 -2.57 -11.08
N SER A 133 8.07 -3.37 -12.06
CA SER A 133 8.89 -3.68 -13.23
C SER A 133 8.51 -2.79 -14.41
N ALA A 134 9.47 -2.56 -15.33
CA ALA A 134 9.29 -1.63 -16.44
C ALA A 134 8.32 -2.13 -17.53
N ASP A 135 7.89 -3.38 -17.45
CA ASP A 135 6.90 -4.03 -18.32
C ASP A 135 5.47 -4.01 -17.75
N GLU A 136 5.28 -3.48 -16.54
CA GLU A 136 3.95 -3.25 -15.97
C GLU A 136 3.18 -2.15 -16.73
N ASP A 137 1.86 -2.13 -16.56
CA ASP A 137 1.01 -1.10 -17.15
C ASP A 137 1.33 0.30 -16.57
N ASN A 138 1.24 1.32 -17.41
CA ASN A 138 1.59 2.70 -17.03
C ASN A 138 0.72 3.22 -15.88
N ASP A 139 -0.55 2.81 -15.76
CA ASP A 139 -1.43 3.25 -14.68
C ASP A 139 -0.94 2.70 -13.33
N TYR A 140 -0.48 1.45 -13.31
CA TYR A 140 0.12 0.84 -12.12
C TYR A 140 1.47 1.49 -11.78
N ILE A 141 2.32 1.77 -12.77
CA ILE A 141 3.59 2.47 -12.56
C ILE A 141 3.35 3.85 -11.93
N ASN A 142 2.46 4.66 -12.52
CA ASN A 142 2.10 5.97 -12.00
C ASN A 142 1.51 5.88 -10.57
N PHE A 143 0.72 4.84 -10.31
CA PHE A 143 0.18 4.58 -8.98
C PHE A 143 1.28 4.31 -7.96
N ILE A 144 2.24 3.42 -8.26
CA ILE A 144 3.35 3.10 -7.34
C ILE A 144 4.27 4.31 -7.15
N GLU A 145 4.49 5.13 -8.18
CA GLU A 145 5.26 6.38 -8.05
C GLU A 145 4.61 7.35 -7.05
N LYS A 146 3.28 7.49 -7.08
CA LYS A 146 2.54 8.27 -6.09
C LYS A 146 2.68 7.70 -4.67
N ILE A 147 2.51 6.38 -4.51
CA ILE A 147 2.72 5.71 -3.21
C ILE A 147 4.14 5.96 -2.69
N ASN A 148 5.15 5.91 -3.56
CA ASN A 148 6.54 6.19 -3.21
C ASN A 148 6.79 7.63 -2.74
N ASN A 149 5.96 8.58 -3.17
CA ASN A 149 5.99 9.96 -2.71
C ASN A 149 5.09 10.20 -1.47
N ASN A 150 4.51 9.14 -0.90
CA ASN A 150 3.47 9.21 0.15
C ASN A 150 2.25 10.05 -0.28
N GLU A 151 1.87 9.97 -1.57
CA GLU A 151 0.72 10.66 -2.14
C GLU A 151 -0.38 9.63 -2.47
N PHE A 152 -1.05 9.08 -1.45
CA PHE A 152 -1.94 7.94 -1.67
C PHE A 152 -3.16 8.32 -2.52
N PRO A 153 -3.43 7.64 -3.64
CA PRO A 153 -4.64 7.89 -4.44
C PRO A 153 -5.91 7.45 -3.72
N VAL A 154 -7.08 7.98 -4.11
CA VAL A 154 -8.38 7.54 -3.59
C VAL A 154 -8.55 6.03 -3.70
N GLY A 155 -8.93 5.38 -2.60
CA GLY A 155 -9.02 3.93 -2.56
C GLY A 155 -9.27 3.40 -1.15
N TYR A 156 -9.52 2.09 -1.08
CA TYR A 156 -9.56 1.36 0.17
C TYR A 156 -8.31 0.50 0.25
N TYR A 157 -7.55 0.65 1.33
CA TYR A 157 -6.24 0.06 1.49
C TYR A 157 -6.26 -0.93 2.65
N LYS A 158 -5.61 -2.06 2.43
CA LYS A 158 -5.40 -3.08 3.46
C LYS A 158 -3.92 -3.31 3.65
N VAL A 159 -3.42 -3.04 4.85
CA VAL A 159 -2.02 -3.24 5.23
C VAL A 159 -1.91 -4.62 5.87
N ASN A 160 -1.06 -5.48 5.32
CA ASN A 160 -0.80 -6.82 5.85
C ASN A 160 0.59 -6.84 6.48
N GLY A 161 0.73 -6.03 7.54
CA GLY A 161 2.02 -5.80 8.19
C GLY A 161 2.51 -7.00 8.98
N PHE A 162 3.81 -7.12 9.11
CA PHE A 162 4.41 -8.13 9.96
C PHE A 162 5.74 -7.69 10.55
N ALA A 163 6.05 -8.22 11.74
CA ALA A 163 7.37 -8.21 12.34
C ALA A 163 8.09 -9.53 12.01
N ASP A 164 9.28 -9.47 11.38
CA ASP A 164 10.10 -10.63 11.00
C ASP A 164 11.49 -10.51 11.64
N PHE A 165 11.75 -11.37 12.62
CA PHE A 165 13.00 -11.35 13.38
C PHE A 165 13.29 -12.71 13.99
N PHE A 166 14.47 -12.86 14.59
CA PHE A 166 14.77 -14.02 15.42
C PHE A 166 15.52 -13.63 16.68
N VAL A 167 15.40 -14.48 17.70
CA VAL A 167 16.16 -14.42 18.94
C VAL A 167 17.19 -15.55 18.94
N ARG A 168 18.41 -15.27 19.36
CA ARG A 168 19.44 -16.30 19.54
C ARG A 168 19.27 -16.96 20.92
N ILE A 169 19.13 -18.28 20.95
CA ILE A 169 19.04 -19.05 22.21
C ILE A 169 20.44 -19.45 22.67
N ASP A 170 21.27 -19.93 21.72
CA ASP A 170 22.68 -20.25 21.92
C ASP A 170 23.46 -20.09 20.60
N ASP A 171 24.72 -20.52 20.55
CA ASP A 171 25.58 -20.36 19.36
C ASP A 171 25.06 -21.09 18.10
N ILE A 172 24.10 -22.01 18.24
CA ILE A 172 23.67 -22.91 17.16
C ILE A 172 22.16 -22.78 16.90
N SER A 173 21.38 -22.38 17.89
CA SER A 173 19.93 -22.34 17.83
C SER A 173 19.36 -20.93 17.92
N GLN A 174 18.28 -20.72 17.17
CA GLN A 174 17.54 -19.48 17.11
C GLN A 174 16.05 -19.78 17.06
N GLU A 175 15.26 -18.92 17.65
CA GLU A 175 13.81 -18.92 17.55
C GLU A 175 13.39 -17.81 16.60
N LYS A 176 12.60 -18.17 15.57
CA LYS A 176 12.15 -17.24 14.55
C LYS A 176 10.72 -16.80 14.82
N TYR A 177 10.47 -15.53 14.62
CA TYR A 177 9.17 -14.91 14.78
C TYR A 177 8.76 -14.25 13.46
N LYS A 178 7.50 -14.47 13.08
CA LYS A 178 6.86 -13.77 11.97
C LYS A 178 5.43 -13.40 12.38
N ILE A 179 5.33 -12.34 13.20
CA ILE A 179 4.08 -11.92 13.82
C ILE A 179 3.33 -11.05 12.81
N HIS A 180 2.11 -11.44 12.43
CA HIS A 180 1.34 -10.78 11.39
C HIS A 180 0.10 -10.09 11.96
N ALA A 181 -0.12 -8.84 11.56
CA ALA A 181 -1.32 -8.07 11.87
C ALA A 181 -1.90 -7.44 10.60
N THR A 182 -3.15 -7.01 10.67
CA THR A 182 -3.83 -6.44 9.52
C THR A 182 -4.71 -5.30 9.94
N ILE A 183 -4.55 -4.18 9.25
CA ILE A 183 -5.38 -2.99 9.40
C ILE A 183 -5.90 -2.55 8.03
N ASP A 184 -6.90 -1.69 8.05
CA ASP A 184 -7.43 -1.04 6.87
C ASP A 184 -7.62 0.47 7.09
N PHE A 185 -7.62 1.21 5.98
CA PHE A 185 -7.93 2.63 5.94
C PHE A 185 -8.47 3.01 4.55
N MET A 186 -9.09 4.17 4.47
CA MET A 186 -9.60 4.74 3.23
C MET A 186 -8.90 6.06 2.90
N VAL A 187 -8.81 6.32 1.61
CA VAL A 187 -8.42 7.62 1.08
C VAL A 187 -9.57 8.14 0.23
N LEU A 188 -10.05 9.33 0.54
CA LEU A 188 -11.25 9.94 -0.04
C LEU A 188 -10.87 11.22 -0.80
N ASP A 189 -11.61 11.56 -1.85
CA ASP A 189 -11.50 12.90 -2.45
C ASP A 189 -11.85 13.98 -1.43
N GLU A 190 -11.16 15.13 -1.47
CA GLU A 190 -11.54 16.29 -0.69
C GLU A 190 -12.96 16.75 -1.11
N GLU A 191 -13.88 16.94 -0.16
CA GLU A 191 -15.23 17.50 -0.39
C GLU A 191 -15.22 18.97 -0.84
#